data_AF-A0A2S9GGG4-F1
#
_entry.id   AF-A0A2S9GGG4-F1
#
_cell.length_a   1.000
_cell.length_b   1.000
_cell.length_c   1.000
_cell.angle_alpha   90.00
_cell.angle_beta   90.00
_cell.angle_gamma   90.00
#
_symmetry.space_group_name_H-M   'P 1'
#
loop_
_entity.id
_entity.type
_entity.pdbx_description
1 polymer ?
#
loop_
_entity_poly.entity_id
_entity_poly.type
_entity_poly.pdbx_seq_one_letter_code
_entity_poly.pdbx_strand_id
1 'polypeptide(L)'
;DTMLRDALLENIHRAQLNPLEEAAAYQQLLEEFGVTHDELASRIGRSRPLITNMIRLLRLPIAVQRRVAAGVLSAGHARALLAL
;
A
#
# COMPACT_ATOMS: atom_id res chain seq x y z
N ASP A 1 6.42 0.40 -22.45
CA ASP A 1 5.95 -0.06 -21.11
C ASP A 1 6.80 0.39 -19.93
N THR A 2 8.13 0.27 -19.97
CA THR A 2 9.00 0.62 -18.83
C THR A 2 8.89 2.07 -18.36
N MET A 3 8.79 3.05 -19.29
CA MET A 3 8.69 4.46 -18.92
C MET A 3 7.40 4.84 -18.18
N LEU A 4 6.26 4.21 -18.50
CA LEU A 4 4.99 4.48 -17.82
C LEU A 4 5.02 3.90 -16.40
N ARG A 5 5.58 2.69 -16.28
CA ARG A 5 5.75 2.01 -15.01
C ARG A 5 6.68 2.80 -14.08
N ASP A 6 7.81 3.29 -14.59
CA ASP A 6 8.76 4.07 -13.78
C ASP A 6 8.18 5.44 -13.37
N ALA A 7 7.39 6.08 -14.24
CA ALA A 7 6.71 7.34 -13.92
C ALA A 7 5.64 7.17 -12.83
N LEU A 8 4.88 6.07 -12.84
CA LEU A 8 3.91 5.77 -11.77
C LEU A 8 4.62 5.49 -10.44
N LEU A 9 5.76 4.81 -10.49
CA LEU A 9 6.59 4.50 -9.33
C LEU A 9 7.18 5.76 -8.70
N GLU A 10 7.69 6.68 -9.53
CA GLU A 10 8.19 7.97 -9.08
C GLU A 10 7.08 8.85 -8.51
N ASN A 11 5.87 8.76 -9.06
CA ASN A 11 4.70 9.49 -8.56
C ASN A 11 4.29 9.02 -7.16
N ILE A 12 4.23 7.70 -6.92
CA ILE A 12 3.98 7.13 -5.58
C ILE A 12 5.04 7.57 -4.57
N HIS A 13 6.30 7.68 -4.99
CA HIS A 13 7.39 8.11 -4.11
C HIS A 13 7.44 9.63 -3.85
N ARG A 14 6.96 10.46 -4.79
CA ARG A 14 6.94 11.93 -4.65
C ARG A 14 5.70 12.42 -3.90
N ALA A 15 4.59 11.71 -4.02
CA ALA A 15 3.38 12.04 -3.30
C ALA A 15 3.58 11.71 -1.82
N GLN A 16 3.32 12.67 -0.93
CA GLN A 16 3.25 12.45 0.52
C GLN A 16 1.98 11.66 0.85
N LEU A 17 1.92 10.41 0.39
CA LEU A 17 0.75 9.55 0.56
C LEU A 17 0.62 9.13 2.02
N ASN A 18 -0.61 9.16 2.51
CA ASN A 18 -0.93 8.49 3.76
C ASN A 18 -0.94 6.96 3.54
N PRO A 19 -0.86 6.15 4.61
CA PRO A 19 -0.76 4.70 4.48
C PRO A 19 -1.91 4.03 3.71
N LEU A 20 -3.10 4.63 3.68
CA LEU A 20 -4.26 4.09 2.96
C LEU A 20 -4.19 4.41 1.47
N GLU A 21 -3.69 5.60 1.11
CA GLU A 21 -3.45 5.97 -0.28
C GLU A 21 -2.34 5.10 -0.90
N GLU A 22 -1.26 4.87 -0.15
CA GLU A 22 -0.18 3.97 -0.58
C GLU A 22 -0.68 2.52 -0.73
N ALA A 23 -1.54 2.05 0.20
CA ALA A 23 -2.18 0.75 0.09
C ALA A 23 -3.03 0.61 -1.18
N ALA A 24 -3.85 1.63 -1.48
CA ALA A 24 -4.71 1.66 -2.65
C ALA A 24 -3.89 1.67 -3.95
N ALA A 25 -2.82 2.47 -3.98
CA ALA A 25 -1.89 2.49 -5.12
C ALA A 25 -1.26 1.11 -5.36
N TYR A 26 -0.80 0.41 -4.31
CA TYR A 26 -0.28 -0.95 -4.46
C TYR A 26 -1.33 -1.93 -4.97
N GLN A 27 -2.56 -1.87 -4.47
CA GLN A 27 -3.64 -2.73 -4.94
C GLN A 27 -3.94 -2.48 -6.44
N GLN A 28 -4.04 -1.22 -6.84
CA GLN A 28 -4.27 -0.84 -8.23
C GLN A 28 -3.14 -1.34 -9.14
N LEU A 29 -1.87 -1.20 -8.74
CA LEU A 29 -0.74 -1.71 -9.51
C LEU A 29 -0.76 -3.23 -9.67
N LEU A 30 -1.18 -3.99 -8.65
CA LEU A 30 -1.33 -5.44 -8.76
C LEU A 30 -2.41 -5.82 -9.78
N GLU A 31 -3.54 -5.11 -9.75
CA GLU A 31 -4.70 -5.37 -10.60
C GLU A 31 -4.45 -4.95 -12.06
N GLU A 32 -3.90 -3.75 -12.29
CA GLU A 32 -3.64 -3.20 -13.63
C GLU A 32 -2.55 -3.97 -14.37
N PHE A 33 -1.48 -4.37 -13.68
CA PHE A 33 -0.36 -5.05 -14.30
C PHE A 33 -0.46 -6.58 -14.21
N GLY A 34 -1.45 -7.11 -13.49
CA GLY A 34 -1.63 -8.56 -13.29
C GLY A 34 -0.42 -9.23 -12.64
N VAL A 35 0.32 -8.51 -11.79
CA VAL A 35 1.57 -9.00 -11.17
C VAL A 35 1.32 -9.52 -9.77
N THR A 36 2.18 -10.42 -9.33
CA THR A 36 2.19 -10.93 -7.95
C THR A 36 2.76 -9.89 -6.98
N HIS A 37 2.53 -10.11 -5.68
CA HIS A 37 3.10 -9.26 -4.64
C HIS A 37 4.63 -9.29 -4.62
N ASP A 38 5.24 -10.44 -4.95
CA ASP A 38 6.71 -10.56 -5.03
C ASP A 38 7.26 -9.78 -6.22
N GLU A 39 6.62 -9.91 -7.39
CA GLU A 39 7.01 -9.14 -8.56
C GLU A 39 6.87 -7.64 -8.30
N LEU A 40 5.76 -7.19 -7.70
CA LEU A 40 5.60 -5.79 -7.34
C LEU A 40 6.69 -5.35 -6.35
N ALA A 41 6.96 -6.14 -5.30
CA ALA A 41 7.99 -5.87 -4.30
C ALA A 41 9.37 -5.64 -4.93
N SER A 42 9.81 -6.57 -5.77
CA SER A 42 11.08 -6.47 -6.49
C SER A 42 11.12 -5.25 -7.41
N ARG A 43 9.98 -4.95 -8.07
CA ARG A 43 9.84 -3.84 -9.00
C ARG A 43 9.91 -2.46 -8.34
N ILE A 44 9.45 -2.32 -7.10
CA ILE A 44 9.39 -1.04 -6.38
C ILE A 44 10.47 -0.91 -5.29
N GLY A 45 11.35 -1.90 -5.14
CA GLY A 45 12.40 -1.91 -4.12
C GLY A 45 11.86 -2.02 -2.69
N ARG A 46 10.74 -2.72 -2.49
CA ARG A 46 10.13 -2.95 -1.17
C ARG A 46 10.10 -4.44 -0.85
N SER A 47 9.77 -4.77 0.40
CA SER A 47 9.56 -6.15 0.79
C SER A 47 8.12 -6.59 0.47
N ARG A 48 7.94 -7.82 0.00
CA ARG A 48 6.61 -8.41 -0.22
C ARG A 48 5.71 -8.38 1.03
N PRO A 49 6.23 -8.62 2.26
CA PRO A 49 5.45 -8.42 3.48
C PRO A 49 4.95 -6.98 3.66
N LEU A 50 5.74 -5.97 3.28
CA LEU A 50 5.31 -4.57 3.40
C LEU A 50 4.10 -4.29 2.50
N ILE A 51 4.17 -4.67 1.22
CA ILE A 51 3.05 -4.51 0.27
C ILE A 51 1.80 -5.21 0.81
N THR A 52 1.94 -6.47 1.21
CA THR A 52 0.83 -7.26 1.76
C THR A 52 0.21 -6.59 2.98
N ASN A 53 1.04 -6.13 3.91
CA ASN A 53 0.61 -5.47 5.14
C ASN A 53 -0.10 -4.14 4.87
N MET A 54 0.37 -3.39 3.88
CA MET A 54 -0.23 -2.11 3.50
C MET A 54 -1.62 -2.34 2.92
N ILE A 55 -1.75 -3.26 1.96
CA ILE A 55 -3.05 -3.61 1.34
C ILE A 55 -4.06 -4.12 2.39
N ARG A 56 -3.60 -4.85 3.42
CA ARG A 56 -4.49 -5.30 4.50
C ARG A 56 -5.14 -4.15 5.28
N LEU A 57 -4.55 -2.95 5.30
CA LEU A 57 -5.17 -1.79 5.94
C LEU A 57 -6.52 -1.42 5.30
N LEU A 58 -6.67 -1.67 4.00
CA LEU A 58 -7.94 -1.44 3.27
C LEU A 58 -9.07 -2.36 3.73
N ARG A 59 -8.75 -3.44 4.45
CA ARG A 59 -9.72 -4.39 5.00
C ARG A 59 -10.18 -4.02 6.42
N LEU A 60 -9.59 -3.00 7.03
CA LEU A 60 -10.00 -2.55 8.37
C LEU A 60 -11.38 -1.90 8.34
N PRO A 61 -12.13 -1.88 9.46
CA PRO A 61 -13.33 -1.07 9.55
C PRO A 61 -13.06 0.40 9.21
N ILE A 62 -13.99 1.07 8.52
CA ILE A 62 -13.83 2.46 8.03
C ILE A 62 -13.41 3.42 9.16
N ALA A 63 -13.93 3.24 10.37
CA ALA A 63 -13.55 4.06 11.52
C ALA A 63 -12.05 3.94 11.87
N VAL A 64 -11.46 2.75 11.72
CA VAL A 64 -10.03 2.51 11.95
C VAL A 64 -9.22 3.07 10.80
N GLN A 65 -9.64 2.86 9.54
CA GLN A 65 -8.96 3.42 8.37
C GLN A 65 -8.80 4.94 8.47
N ARG A 66 -9.87 5.65 8.86
CA ARG A 66 -9.85 7.11 9.08
C ARG A 66 -8.80 7.53 10.12
N ARG A 67 -8.68 6.78 11.21
CA ARG A 67 -7.69 7.07 12.26
C ARG A 67 -6.26 6.81 11.78
N VAL A 68 -6.05 5.84 10.91
CA VAL A 68 -4.74 5.58 10.30
C VAL A 68 -4.37 6.65 9.28
N ALA A 69 -5.31 7.03 8.41
CA ALA A 69 -5.11 8.11 7.43
C ALA A 69 -4.79 9.45 8.12
N ALA A 70 -5.43 9.73 9.26
CA ALA A 70 -5.16 10.92 10.07
C ALA A 70 -3.88 10.84 10.93
N GLY A 71 -3.13 9.73 10.88
CA GLY A 71 -1.92 9.52 11.68
C GLY A 71 -2.16 9.26 13.18
N VAL A 72 -3.42 9.19 13.63
CA VAL A 72 -3.81 8.90 15.02
C VAL A 72 -3.45 7.46 15.41
N LEU A 73 -3.52 6.53 14.46
CA LEU A 73 -3.07 5.16 14.61
C LEU A 73 -1.96 4.87 13.61
N SER A 74 -0.85 4.28 14.08
CA SER A 74 0.17 3.78 13.16
C SER A 74 -0.36 2.57 12.38
N ALA A 75 0.17 2.36 11.17
CA ALA A 75 -0.14 1.17 10.38
C ALA A 75 0.21 -0.14 11.14
N GLY A 76 1.23 -0.12 12.00
CA GLY A 76 1.57 -1.25 12.87
C GLY A 76 0.45 -1.57 13.87
N HIS A 77 -0.03 -0.58 14.60
CA HIS A 77 -1.13 -0.74 15.56
C HIS A 77 -2.42 -1.17 14.87
N ALA A 78 -2.74 -0.57 13.73
CA ALA A 78 -3.93 -0.88 12.97
C ALA A 78 -3.94 -2.33 12.46
N ARG A 79 -2.78 -2.87 12.06
CA ARG A 79 -2.65 -4.29 11.67
C ARG A 79 -2.83 -5.27 12.82
N ALA A 80 -2.51 -4.89 14.05
CA ALA A 80 -2.78 -5.76 15.21
C ALA A 80 -4.29 -5.99 15.38
N LEU A 81 -5.12 -5.02 14.98
CA LEU A 81 -6.59 -5.14 14.99
C LEU A 81 -7.15 -6.09 13.92
N LEU A 82 -6.36 -6.48 12.90
CA LEU A 82 -6.76 -7.49 11.90
C LEU A 82 -6.67 -8.92 12.45
N ALA A 83 -6.01 -9.14 13.59
CA ALA A 83 -5.79 -10.48 14.17
C ALA A 83 -6.76 -10.82 15.31
N LEU A 84 -7.67 -9.89 15.64
CA LEU A 84 -8.75 -10.03 16.61
C LEU A 84 -10.06 -10.35 15.89
#